data_AF-A0A9E7GC60-F1
#
_entry.id   AF-A0A9E7GC60-F1
#
_cell.length_a   1.000
_cell.length_b   1.000
_cell.length_c   1.000
_cell.angle_alpha   90.00
_cell.angle_beta   90.00
_cell.angle_gamma   90.00
#
_symmetry.space_group_name_H-M   'P 1'
#
loop_
_entity.id
_entity.type
_entity.pdbx_description
1 polymer ?
#
loop_
_entity_poly.entity_id
_entity_poly.type
_entity_poly.pdbx_seq_one_letter_code
_entity_poly.pdbx_strand_id
1 'polypeptide(L)'
;MAAAEGRGHWEHPYVPKDLKLPDYVPCFLSQKDILVPYLGTSFLLVSLIWLFSGRSKLSKTDRLLMCWWAFTGLTHMILEGYFAFSPDFYKEKTPHFLAEVWKEYSKGDSRYAGRDAGIVTVEGITAVLEGPASLLAVYAIATRKPYSYILQFAVCLGQLYGCLIYFITAFLEGDNFATSPYYYWAYYVGANSSWVVIPLLIAIRSWKKITAALQPEKKMKTR
;
A
#
# COMPACT_ATOMS: atom_id res chain seq x y z
N MET A 1 9.96 12.45 -41.37
CA MET A 1 11.11 13.00 -40.62
C MET A 1 10.92 14.51 -40.49
N ALA A 2 10.50 14.97 -39.32
CA ALA A 2 10.70 16.33 -38.84
C ALA A 2 10.72 16.21 -37.31
N ALA A 3 11.91 16.36 -36.75
CA ALA A 3 12.18 16.23 -35.33
C ALA A 3 11.46 17.36 -34.58
N ALA A 4 10.55 17.00 -33.67
CA ALA A 4 10.10 17.90 -32.62
C ALA A 4 11.15 17.89 -31.49
N GLU A 5 12.33 18.42 -31.77
CA GLU A 5 13.30 18.79 -30.74
C GLU A 5 12.89 20.14 -30.14
N GLY A 6 11.83 20.11 -29.33
CA GLY A 6 11.56 21.11 -28.31
C GLY A 6 11.67 20.42 -26.96
N ARG A 7 12.90 20.27 -26.43
CA ARG A 7 13.09 19.83 -25.03
C ARG A 7 12.66 20.96 -24.11
N GLY A 8 11.35 21.12 -23.94
CA GLY A 8 10.77 21.97 -22.91
C GLY A 8 11.12 21.38 -21.55
N HIS A 9 11.91 22.10 -20.77
CA HIS A 9 12.13 21.74 -19.37
C HIS A 9 10.81 21.98 -18.63
N TRP A 10 10.14 20.91 -18.20
CA TRP A 10 8.94 21.03 -17.40
C TRP A 10 9.30 21.36 -15.95
N GLU A 11 8.64 22.34 -15.36
CA GLU A 11 8.69 22.53 -13.91
C GLU A 11 7.80 21.48 -13.23
N HIS A 12 8.32 20.84 -12.18
CA HIS A 12 7.55 19.84 -11.44
C HIS A 12 6.65 20.50 -10.37
N PRO A 13 5.50 19.89 -10.04
CA PRO A 13 4.60 20.43 -9.03
C PRO A 13 5.07 20.17 -7.59
N TYR A 14 6.00 19.23 -7.39
CA TYR A 14 6.44 18.71 -6.09
C TYR A 14 7.10 19.75 -5.17
N VAL A 15 7.17 19.40 -3.89
CA VAL A 15 7.73 20.21 -2.80
C VAL A 15 8.89 19.45 -2.16
N PRO A 16 10.05 20.10 -1.92
CA PRO A 16 10.34 21.51 -2.20
C PRO A 16 10.54 21.78 -3.71
N LYS A 17 10.41 23.05 -4.12
CA LYS A 17 10.43 23.46 -5.54
C LYS A 17 11.81 23.38 -6.19
N ASP A 18 12.86 23.24 -5.40
CA ASP A 18 14.25 23.09 -5.83
C ASP A 18 14.69 21.64 -6.02
N LEU A 19 13.79 20.68 -5.77
CA LEU A 19 14.00 19.24 -5.99
C LEU A 19 14.53 18.99 -7.42
N LYS A 20 15.55 18.14 -7.53
CA LYS A 20 16.20 17.88 -8.82
C LYS A 20 15.60 16.65 -9.49
N LEU A 21 14.67 16.89 -10.42
CA LEU A 21 14.04 15.86 -11.24
C LEU A 21 14.40 16.08 -12.72
N PRO A 22 15.60 15.65 -13.16
CA PRO A 22 16.02 15.80 -14.55
C PRO A 22 15.09 15.00 -15.47
N ASP A 23 14.76 15.58 -16.63
CA ASP A 23 13.86 14.97 -17.61
C ASP A 23 12.45 14.68 -17.07
N TYR A 24 12.00 15.41 -16.05
CA TYR A 24 10.62 15.30 -15.54
C TYR A 24 9.59 15.48 -16.66
N VAL A 25 8.61 14.57 -16.71
CA VAL A 25 7.48 14.63 -17.62
C VAL A 25 6.19 14.70 -16.80
N PRO A 26 5.33 15.72 -17.01
CA PRO A 26 4.02 15.82 -16.36
C PRO A 26 3.15 14.58 -16.57
N CYS A 27 2.12 14.41 -15.72
CA CYS A 27 1.09 13.39 -15.99
C CYS A 27 0.40 13.67 -17.32
N PHE A 28 0.22 12.62 -18.13
CA PHE A 28 -0.65 12.61 -19.30
C PHE A 28 -2.11 12.41 -18.89
N LEU A 29 -2.35 11.67 -17.80
CA LEU A 29 -3.67 11.35 -17.29
C LEU A 29 -4.15 12.39 -16.29
N SER A 30 -5.45 12.70 -16.31
CA SER A 30 -6.06 13.49 -15.24
C SER A 30 -6.16 12.66 -13.95
N GLN A 31 -6.31 13.33 -12.82
CA GLN A 31 -6.56 12.65 -11.53
C GLN A 31 -7.75 11.69 -11.61
N LYS A 32 -8.81 12.04 -12.35
CA LYS A 32 -9.99 11.16 -12.50
C LYS A 32 -9.66 9.92 -13.32
N ASP A 33 -8.86 10.07 -14.38
CA ASP A 33 -8.42 8.97 -15.23
C ASP A 33 -7.47 8.00 -14.50
N ILE A 34 -6.90 8.43 -13.36
CA ILE A 34 -6.10 7.59 -12.47
C ILE A 34 -6.99 6.94 -11.39
N LEU A 35 -7.76 7.75 -10.66
CA LEU A 35 -8.53 7.29 -9.50
C LEU A 35 -9.69 6.38 -9.88
N VAL A 36 -10.40 6.63 -10.99
CA VAL A 36 -11.56 5.82 -11.39
C VAL A 36 -11.13 4.39 -11.75
N PRO A 37 -10.12 4.15 -12.61
CA PRO A 37 -9.64 2.79 -12.86
C PRO A 37 -9.06 2.11 -11.62
N TYR A 38 -8.33 2.84 -10.77
CA TYR A 38 -7.80 2.31 -9.51
C TYR A 38 -8.91 1.82 -8.57
N LEU A 39 -9.90 2.67 -8.29
CA LEU A 39 -11.03 2.32 -7.44
C LEU A 39 -11.91 1.23 -8.07
N GLY A 40 -12.15 1.29 -9.38
CA GLY A 40 -12.91 0.28 -10.11
C GLY A 40 -12.25 -1.10 -10.06
N THR A 41 -10.93 -1.17 -10.27
CA THR A 41 -10.16 -2.41 -10.19
C THR A 41 -10.11 -2.95 -8.77
N SER A 42 -9.94 -2.07 -7.77
CA SER A 42 -9.94 -2.43 -6.35
C SER A 42 -11.29 -2.99 -5.92
N PHE A 43 -12.38 -2.35 -6.33
CA PHE A 43 -13.74 -2.83 -6.07
C PHE A 43 -13.98 -4.18 -6.74
N LEU A 44 -13.60 -4.33 -8.01
CA LEU A 44 -13.73 -5.60 -8.74
C LEU A 44 -12.97 -6.73 -8.01
N LEU A 45 -11.72 -6.50 -7.61
CA LEU A 45 -10.92 -7.46 -6.85
C LEU A 45 -11.64 -7.88 -5.56
N VAL A 46 -12.06 -6.92 -4.73
CA VAL A 46 -12.77 -7.19 -3.47
C VAL A 46 -14.06 -7.96 -3.72
N SER A 47 -14.85 -7.58 -4.73
CA SER A 47 -16.08 -8.28 -5.11
C SER A 47 -15.80 -9.73 -5.54
N LEU A 48 -14.77 -9.97 -6.36
CA LEU A 48 -14.40 -11.32 -6.79
C LEU A 48 -13.98 -12.19 -5.59
N ILE A 49 -13.09 -11.69 -4.73
CA ILE A 49 -12.65 -12.43 -3.53
C ILE A 49 -13.85 -12.70 -2.60
N TRP A 50 -14.75 -11.74 -2.42
CA TRP A 50 -15.96 -11.91 -1.63
C TRP A 50 -16.88 -13.01 -2.21
N LEU A 51 -17.10 -13.00 -3.52
CA LEU A 51 -17.95 -13.98 -4.22
C LEU A 51 -17.34 -15.40 -4.16
N PHE A 52 -16.06 -15.54 -4.50
CA PHE A 52 -15.39 -16.85 -4.51
C PHE A 52 -15.21 -17.43 -3.10
N SER A 53 -14.89 -16.60 -2.11
CA SER A 53 -14.80 -17.05 -0.72
C SER A 53 -16.15 -17.53 -0.16
N GLY A 54 -17.27 -17.06 -0.71
CA GLY A 54 -18.62 -17.50 -0.35
C GLY A 54 -18.94 -18.95 -0.74
N ARG A 55 -18.16 -19.55 -1.64
CA ARG A 55 -18.27 -20.99 -1.97
C ARG A 55 -17.69 -21.90 -0.87
N SER A 56 -16.94 -21.32 0.05
CA SER A 56 -16.31 -22.04 1.17
C SER A 56 -17.09 -21.83 2.47
N LYS A 57 -17.06 -22.82 3.38
CA LYS A 57 -17.62 -22.71 4.75
C LYS A 57 -16.72 -21.83 5.65
N LEU A 58 -16.50 -20.57 5.26
CA LEU A 58 -15.71 -19.58 5.99
C LEU A 58 -16.61 -18.60 6.74
N SER A 59 -16.14 -18.06 7.86
CA SER A 59 -16.87 -17.02 8.58
C SER A 59 -16.92 -15.72 7.77
N LYS A 60 -17.91 -14.85 8.01
CA LYS A 60 -17.97 -13.52 7.36
C LYS A 60 -16.70 -12.70 7.62
N THR A 61 -16.15 -12.80 8.83
CA THR A 61 -14.89 -12.15 9.20
C THR A 61 -13.72 -12.65 8.36
N ASP A 62 -13.57 -13.97 8.21
CA ASP A 62 -12.47 -14.54 7.43
C ASP A 62 -12.56 -14.14 5.96
N ARG A 63 -13.78 -14.07 5.40
CA ARG A 63 -14.02 -13.60 4.03
C ARG A 63 -13.66 -12.12 3.86
N LEU A 64 -13.99 -11.27 4.83
CA LEU A 64 -13.60 -9.86 4.83
C LEU A 64 -12.09 -9.69 4.93
N LEU A 65 -11.44 -10.48 5.80
CA LEU A 65 -9.99 -10.51 5.93
C LEU A 65 -9.33 -10.94 4.62
N MET A 66 -9.85 -11.96 3.93
CA MET A 66 -9.35 -12.35 2.60
C MET A 66 -9.44 -11.20 1.59
N CYS A 67 -10.51 -10.39 1.62
CA CYS A 67 -10.64 -9.23 0.73
C CYS A 67 -9.56 -8.18 1.04
N TRP A 68 -9.37 -7.86 2.32
CA TRP A 68 -8.31 -6.94 2.76
C TRP A 68 -6.92 -7.45 2.36
N TRP A 69 -6.61 -8.71 2.65
CA TRP A 69 -5.31 -9.31 2.38
C TRP A 69 -4.99 -9.43 0.89
N ALA A 70 -6.00 -9.70 0.07
CA ALA A 70 -5.83 -9.70 -1.39
C ALA A 70 -5.58 -8.29 -1.93
N PHE A 71 -6.36 -7.31 -1.47
CA PHE A 71 -6.19 -5.91 -1.86
C PHE A 71 -4.82 -5.38 -1.44
N THR A 72 -4.46 -5.50 -0.16
CA THR A 72 -3.18 -5.01 0.37
C THR A 72 -1.99 -5.72 -0.28
N GLY A 73 -2.09 -7.04 -0.48
CA GLY A 73 -1.02 -7.82 -1.12
C GLY A 73 -0.73 -7.39 -2.56
N LEU A 74 -1.78 -7.13 -3.34
CA LEU A 74 -1.62 -6.67 -4.73
C LEU A 74 -1.21 -5.19 -4.79
N THR A 75 -1.66 -4.33 -3.88
CA THR A 75 -1.17 -2.95 -3.77
C THR A 75 0.33 -2.94 -3.53
N HIS A 76 0.81 -3.67 -2.52
CA HIS A 76 2.25 -3.76 -2.21
C HIS A 76 3.05 -4.31 -3.39
N MET A 77 2.62 -5.42 -3.99
CA MET A 77 3.40 -6.05 -5.07
C MET A 77 3.38 -5.26 -6.39
N ILE A 78 2.24 -4.68 -6.76
CA ILE A 78 2.06 -4.06 -8.08
C ILE A 78 2.35 -2.57 -8.03
N LEU A 79 1.73 -1.82 -7.11
CA LEU A 79 1.93 -0.37 -7.04
C LEU A 79 3.29 -0.07 -6.42
N GLU A 80 3.51 -0.51 -5.18
CA GLU A 80 4.73 -0.18 -4.44
C GLU A 80 5.94 -0.89 -5.04
N GLY A 81 5.78 -2.12 -5.51
CA GLY A 81 6.79 -2.83 -6.29
C GLY A 81 7.20 -2.06 -7.55
N TYR A 82 6.24 -1.53 -8.32
CA TYR A 82 6.59 -0.70 -9.47
C TYR A 82 7.37 0.55 -9.04
N PHE A 83 6.96 1.24 -7.98
CA PHE A 83 7.69 2.40 -7.47
C PHE A 83 9.12 2.04 -7.01
N ALA A 84 9.27 0.99 -6.23
CA ALA A 84 10.55 0.56 -5.67
C ALA A 84 11.55 0.23 -6.79
N PHE A 85 11.08 -0.48 -7.83
CA PHE A 85 11.92 -1.00 -8.92
C PHE A 85 11.94 -0.15 -10.20
N SER A 86 11.17 0.93 -10.27
CA SER A 86 11.17 1.87 -11.42
C SER A 86 11.59 3.28 -10.98
N PRO A 87 12.89 3.50 -10.67
CA PRO A 87 13.36 4.76 -10.09
C PRO A 87 13.13 5.98 -11.00
N ASP A 88 13.03 5.76 -12.30
CA ASP A 88 12.86 6.78 -13.33
C ASP A 88 11.39 6.98 -13.78
N PHE A 89 10.40 6.51 -13.01
CA PHE A 89 8.98 6.59 -13.40
C PHE A 89 8.50 8.00 -13.78
N TYR A 90 9.10 9.05 -13.20
CA TYR A 90 8.75 10.45 -13.47
C TYR A 90 9.27 10.96 -14.82
N LYS A 91 10.15 10.20 -15.48
CA LYS A 91 10.70 10.49 -16.82
C LYS A 91 9.88 9.88 -17.94
N GLU A 92 8.83 9.11 -17.61
CA GLU A 92 8.08 8.38 -18.62
C GLU A 92 7.42 9.30 -19.65
N LYS A 93 7.77 9.07 -20.92
CA LYS A 93 7.36 9.92 -22.06
C LYS A 93 6.08 9.44 -22.73
N THR A 94 5.57 8.29 -22.31
CA THR A 94 4.32 7.71 -22.78
C THR A 94 3.39 7.46 -21.60
N PRO A 95 2.07 7.46 -21.80
CA PRO A 95 1.12 7.20 -20.72
C PRO A 95 1.25 5.76 -20.22
N HIS A 96 2.01 5.58 -19.13
CA HIS A 96 2.12 4.32 -18.40
C HIS A 96 1.39 4.43 -17.05
N PHE A 97 0.30 3.68 -16.88
CA PHE A 97 -0.64 3.90 -15.76
C PHE A 97 0.04 3.92 -14.38
N LEU A 98 0.98 3.00 -14.11
CA LEU A 98 1.66 2.98 -12.80
C LEU A 98 2.61 4.17 -12.60
N ALA A 99 3.24 4.66 -13.66
CA ALA A 99 4.03 5.88 -13.59
C ALA A 99 3.15 7.09 -13.30
N GLU A 100 1.98 7.16 -13.94
CA GLU A 100 0.99 8.21 -13.74
C GLU A 100 0.44 8.20 -12.31
N VAL A 101 0.12 7.02 -11.75
CA VAL A 101 -0.27 6.85 -10.34
C VAL A 101 0.78 7.45 -9.41
N TRP A 102 2.05 7.10 -9.59
CA TRP A 102 3.10 7.58 -8.70
C TRP A 102 3.44 9.05 -8.90
N LYS A 103 3.34 9.57 -10.13
CA LYS A 103 3.46 11.01 -10.38
C LYS A 103 2.32 11.80 -9.71
N GLU A 104 1.10 11.28 -9.72
CA GLU A 104 -0.06 11.87 -9.04
C GLU A 104 0.07 11.76 -7.51
N TYR A 105 0.39 10.57 -6.99
CA TYR A 105 0.54 10.33 -5.56
C TYR A 105 1.67 11.17 -4.96
N SER A 106 2.74 11.41 -5.72
CA SER A 106 3.85 12.28 -5.31
C SER A 106 3.42 13.74 -5.06
N LYS A 107 2.22 14.16 -5.46
CA LYS A 107 1.66 15.47 -5.05
C LYS A 107 1.20 15.47 -3.59
N GLY A 108 0.76 14.30 -3.09
CA GLY A 108 0.50 14.00 -1.68
C GLY A 108 1.77 13.91 -0.87
N ASP A 109 2.76 13.22 -1.40
CA ASP A 109 4.06 13.04 -0.77
C ASP A 109 5.21 13.10 -1.78
N SER A 110 5.84 14.27 -1.89
CA SER A 110 6.90 14.51 -2.87
C SER A 110 8.17 13.69 -2.62
N ARG A 111 8.30 13.05 -1.45
CA ARG A 111 9.41 12.15 -1.14
C ARG A 111 9.43 10.93 -2.08
N TYR A 112 8.30 10.54 -2.65
CA TYR A 112 8.24 9.51 -3.69
C TYR A 112 8.92 9.96 -4.99
N ALA A 113 8.56 11.13 -5.52
CA ALA A 113 9.23 11.68 -6.71
C ALA A 113 10.71 11.94 -6.43
N GLY A 114 11.03 12.45 -5.24
CA GLY A 114 12.40 12.67 -4.78
C GLY A 114 13.19 11.41 -4.44
N ARG A 115 12.56 10.22 -4.49
CA ARG A 115 13.19 8.93 -4.18
C ARG A 115 13.86 8.92 -2.80
N ASP A 116 13.19 9.48 -1.80
CA ASP A 116 13.69 9.47 -0.42
C ASP A 116 14.07 8.06 0.02
N ALA A 117 15.24 7.92 0.66
CA ALA A 117 15.79 6.61 1.00
C ALA A 117 14.90 5.86 2.00
N GLY A 118 14.26 6.56 2.94
CA GLY A 118 13.32 5.98 3.90
C GLY A 118 12.09 5.42 3.20
N ILE A 119 11.46 6.23 2.34
CA ILE A 119 10.30 5.82 1.55
C ILE A 119 10.64 4.64 0.65
N VAL A 120 11.69 4.74 -0.17
CA VAL A 120 12.11 3.66 -1.08
C VAL A 120 12.40 2.36 -0.32
N THR A 121 12.99 2.44 0.86
CA THR A 121 13.29 1.26 1.69
C THR A 121 12.02 0.62 2.23
N VAL A 122 11.10 1.42 2.80
CA VAL A 122 9.83 0.92 3.33
C VAL A 122 9.01 0.27 2.22
N GLU A 123 8.80 0.98 1.11
CA GLU A 123 8.03 0.48 -0.04
C GLU A 123 8.68 -0.74 -0.71
N GLY A 124 10.01 -0.81 -0.72
CA GLY A 124 10.74 -1.99 -1.20
C GLY A 124 10.50 -3.21 -0.32
N ILE A 125 10.54 -3.04 1.00
CA ILE A 125 10.27 -4.10 1.98
C ILE A 125 8.81 -4.56 1.89
N THR A 126 7.86 -3.64 1.84
CA THR A 126 6.44 -3.97 1.71
C THR A 126 6.19 -4.73 0.42
N ALA A 127 6.76 -4.30 -0.71
CA ALA A 127 6.60 -4.96 -2.00
C ALA A 127 7.13 -6.40 -2.03
N VAL A 128 8.30 -6.68 -1.44
CA VAL A 128 8.94 -8.00 -1.54
C VAL A 128 8.64 -8.95 -0.38
N LEU A 129 8.24 -8.43 0.78
CA LEU A 129 7.93 -9.25 1.96
C LEU A 129 6.44 -9.19 2.30
N GLU A 130 5.90 -8.00 2.56
CA GLU A 130 4.54 -7.87 3.09
C GLU A 130 3.46 -8.17 2.05
N GLY A 131 3.70 -7.81 0.79
CA GLY A 131 2.83 -8.14 -0.34
C GLY A 131 2.64 -9.66 -0.50
N PRO A 132 3.73 -10.43 -0.71
CA PRO A 132 3.67 -11.89 -0.76
C PRO A 132 3.11 -12.53 0.51
N ALA A 133 3.49 -12.03 1.69
CA ALA A 133 2.96 -12.53 2.95
C ALA A 133 1.45 -12.28 3.11
N SER A 134 0.93 -11.16 2.59
CA SER A 134 -0.50 -10.86 2.57
C SER A 134 -1.26 -11.82 1.65
N LEU A 135 -0.74 -12.14 0.46
CA LEU A 135 -1.34 -13.16 -0.40
C LEU A 135 -1.25 -14.57 0.23
N LEU A 136 -0.16 -14.87 0.94
CA LEU A 136 -0.05 -16.09 1.74
C LEU A 136 -1.10 -16.13 2.86
N ALA A 137 -1.47 -14.98 3.45
CA ALA A 137 -2.53 -14.90 4.44
C ALA A 137 -3.90 -15.24 3.83
N VAL A 138 -4.19 -14.81 2.60
CA VAL A 138 -5.39 -15.25 1.85
C VAL A 138 -5.42 -16.77 1.73
N TYR A 139 -4.32 -17.38 1.29
CA TYR A 139 -4.19 -18.84 1.19
C TYR A 139 -4.35 -19.54 2.55
N ALA A 140 -3.70 -19.02 3.59
CA ALA A 140 -3.73 -19.58 4.94
C ALA A 140 -5.13 -19.54 5.54
N ILE A 141 -5.90 -18.48 5.29
CA ILE A 141 -7.31 -18.39 5.68
C ILE A 141 -8.15 -19.41 4.88
N ALA A 142 -8.02 -19.42 3.56
CA ALA A 142 -8.81 -20.30 2.68
C ALA A 142 -8.63 -21.79 3.00
N THR A 143 -7.40 -22.18 3.33
CA THR A 143 -7.02 -23.57 3.63
C THR A 143 -6.92 -23.87 5.12
N ARG A 144 -7.35 -22.95 5.99
CA ARG A 144 -7.38 -23.09 7.47
C ARG A 144 -6.03 -23.53 8.06
N LYS A 145 -4.94 -22.93 7.60
CA LYS A 145 -3.60 -23.24 8.11
C LYS A 145 -3.43 -22.78 9.56
N PRO A 146 -2.75 -23.56 10.42
CA PRO A 146 -2.59 -23.24 11.83
C PRO A 146 -1.79 -21.95 12.06
N TYR A 147 -0.88 -21.61 11.15
CA TYR A 147 -0.07 -20.39 11.22
C TYR A 147 -0.83 -19.12 10.77
N SER A 148 -2.11 -19.21 10.35
CA SER A 148 -2.84 -18.09 9.75
C SER A 148 -2.88 -16.85 10.65
N TYR A 149 -3.15 -17.00 11.96
CA TYR A 149 -3.17 -15.87 12.89
C TYR A 149 -1.77 -15.30 13.15
N ILE A 150 -0.74 -16.14 13.22
CA ILE A 150 0.64 -15.71 13.43
C ILE A 150 1.12 -14.90 12.23
N LEU A 151 0.86 -15.38 11.02
CA LEU A 151 1.19 -14.70 9.78
C LEU A 151 0.49 -13.33 9.70
N GLN A 152 -0.82 -13.28 9.93
CA GLN A 152 -1.58 -12.03 9.93
C GLN A 152 -1.03 -11.05 10.97
N PHE A 153 -0.72 -11.51 12.18
CA PHE A 153 -0.13 -10.67 13.22
C PHE A 153 1.23 -10.12 12.81
N ALA A 154 2.12 -10.95 12.25
CA ALA A 154 3.44 -10.53 11.80
C ALA A 154 3.37 -9.49 10.68
N VAL A 155 2.52 -9.70 9.67
CA VAL A 155 2.32 -8.73 8.58
C VAL A 155 1.75 -7.42 9.13
N CYS A 156 0.77 -7.46 10.03
CA CYS A 156 0.24 -6.23 10.63
C CYS A 156 1.27 -5.45 11.43
N LEU A 157 2.20 -6.11 12.14
CA LEU A 157 3.28 -5.42 12.82
C LEU A 157 4.24 -4.74 11.83
N GLY A 158 4.54 -5.39 10.72
CA GLY A 158 5.32 -4.81 9.61
C GLY A 158 4.65 -3.54 9.08
N GLN A 159 3.39 -3.63 8.66
CA GLN A 159 2.61 -2.50 8.15
C GLN A 159 2.54 -1.33 9.14
N LEU A 160 2.26 -1.60 10.41
CA LEU A 160 2.21 -0.57 11.45
C LEU A 160 3.58 0.09 11.67
N TYR A 161 4.65 -0.69 11.66
CA TYR A 161 6.01 -0.17 11.80
C TYR A 161 6.43 0.66 10.58
N GLY A 162 6.11 0.21 9.37
CA GLY A 162 6.29 0.96 8.13
C GLY A 162 5.55 2.29 8.16
N CYS A 163 4.26 2.29 8.56
CA CYS A 163 3.50 3.53 8.74
C CYS A 163 4.11 4.47 9.78
N LEU A 164 4.63 3.94 10.90
CA LEU A 164 5.32 4.77 11.89
C LEU A 164 6.56 5.44 11.28
N ILE A 165 7.41 4.70 10.57
CA ILE A 165 8.55 5.27 9.86
C ILE A 165 8.08 6.33 8.86
N TYR A 166 7.06 6.02 8.06
CA TYR A 166 6.49 6.91 7.06
C TYR A 166 6.05 8.27 7.62
N PHE A 167 5.27 8.26 8.71
CA PHE A 167 4.76 9.49 9.33
C PHE A 167 5.83 10.23 10.15
N ILE A 168 6.67 9.50 10.88
CA ILE A 168 7.71 10.10 11.73
C ILE A 168 8.78 10.79 10.87
N THR A 169 9.25 10.13 9.80
CA THR A 169 10.25 10.73 8.89
C THR A 169 9.73 12.03 8.27
N ALA A 170 8.47 12.07 7.84
CA ALA A 170 7.87 13.26 7.27
C ALA A 170 7.85 14.43 8.27
N PHE A 171 7.48 14.12 9.52
CA PHE A 171 7.50 15.10 10.60
C PHE A 171 8.92 15.61 10.91
N LEU A 172 9.89 14.69 10.99
CA LEU A 172 11.30 15.04 11.27
C LEU A 172 11.94 15.85 10.14
N GLU A 173 11.51 15.64 8.89
CA GLU A 173 11.93 16.40 7.71
C GLU A 173 11.20 17.74 7.55
N GLY A 174 10.35 18.11 8.53
CA GLY A 174 9.73 19.43 8.62
C GLY A 174 8.36 19.53 7.96
N ASP A 175 7.72 18.40 7.63
CA ASP A 175 6.33 18.33 7.13
C ASP A 175 6.08 19.18 5.87
N ASN A 176 7.10 19.30 5.01
CA ASN A 176 7.11 20.16 3.83
C ASN A 176 7.30 19.35 2.54
N PHE A 177 6.32 18.51 2.21
CA PHE A 177 6.37 17.59 1.06
C PHE A 177 5.08 17.56 0.22
N ALA A 178 3.95 18.05 0.74
CA ALA A 178 2.67 18.01 0.05
C ALA A 178 2.45 19.28 -0.77
N THR A 179 1.93 19.17 -1.99
CA THR A 179 1.78 20.33 -2.89
C THR A 179 0.59 21.22 -2.51
N SER A 180 -0.38 20.71 -1.74
CA SER A 180 -1.50 21.48 -1.22
C SER A 180 -2.15 20.79 0.00
N PRO A 181 -2.97 21.50 0.80
CA PRO A 181 -3.71 20.89 1.90
C PRO A 181 -4.64 19.74 1.46
N TYR A 182 -5.21 19.81 0.26
CA TYR A 182 -6.01 18.72 -0.29
C TYR A 182 -5.20 17.44 -0.44
N TYR A 183 -4.01 17.54 -1.05
CA TYR A 183 -3.12 16.40 -1.23
C TYR A 183 -2.58 15.88 0.11
N TYR A 184 -2.28 16.77 1.05
CA TYR A 184 -1.91 16.37 2.40
C TYR A 184 -2.99 15.53 3.09
N TRP A 185 -4.23 16.02 3.15
CA TRP A 185 -5.29 15.33 3.89
C TRP A 185 -5.86 14.13 3.15
N ALA A 186 -6.11 14.23 1.85
CA ALA A 186 -6.75 13.15 1.10
C ALA A 186 -5.77 12.01 0.76
N TYR A 187 -4.54 12.35 0.34
CA TYR A 187 -3.56 11.35 -0.12
C TYR A 187 -2.66 10.94 1.03
N TYR A 188 -1.97 11.89 1.65
CA TYR A 188 -0.96 11.57 2.66
C TYR A 188 -1.60 11.03 3.95
N VAL A 189 -2.58 11.71 4.54
CA VAL A 189 -3.25 11.21 5.76
C VAL A 189 -4.32 10.17 5.41
N GLY A 190 -5.23 10.50 4.49
CA GLY A 190 -6.43 9.71 4.21
C GLY A 190 -6.13 8.31 3.67
N ALA A 191 -5.32 8.20 2.62
CA ALA A 191 -5.02 6.89 2.03
C ALA A 191 -4.25 5.99 3.00
N ASN A 192 -3.23 6.54 3.68
CA ASN A 192 -2.38 5.77 4.61
C ASN A 192 -3.09 5.39 5.91
N SER A 193 -4.12 6.12 6.35
CA SER A 193 -4.89 5.78 7.56
C SER A 193 -5.46 4.36 7.55
N SER A 194 -5.77 3.82 6.36
CA SER A 194 -6.27 2.45 6.23
C SER A 194 -5.23 1.39 6.66
N TRP A 195 -3.95 1.62 6.33
CA TRP A 195 -2.82 0.78 6.73
C TRP A 195 -2.40 0.96 8.20
N VAL A 196 -2.99 1.93 8.91
CA VAL A 196 -2.87 2.03 10.37
C VAL A 196 -4.03 1.31 11.06
N VAL A 197 -5.26 1.71 10.74
CA VAL A 197 -6.44 1.28 11.50
C VAL A 197 -6.75 -0.20 11.29
N ILE A 198 -6.75 -0.67 10.04
CA ILE A 198 -7.14 -2.05 9.74
C ILE A 198 -6.10 -3.05 10.28
N PRO A 199 -4.78 -2.86 10.05
CA PRO A 199 -3.76 -3.73 10.62
C PRO A 199 -3.77 -3.75 12.15
N LEU A 200 -4.03 -2.62 12.82
CA LEU A 200 -4.18 -2.59 14.28
C LEU A 200 -5.31 -3.50 14.77
N LEU A 201 -6.49 -3.43 14.13
CA LEU A 201 -7.63 -4.27 14.49
C LEU A 201 -7.35 -5.76 14.25
N ILE A 202 -6.68 -6.09 13.14
CA ILE A 202 -6.31 -7.47 12.81
C ILE A 202 -5.22 -7.99 13.76
N ALA A 203 -4.25 -7.16 14.14
CA ALA A 203 -3.22 -7.50 15.12
C ALA A 203 -3.84 -7.82 16.49
N ILE A 204 -4.75 -6.96 16.99
CA ILE A 204 -5.47 -7.19 18.26
C ILE A 204 -6.27 -8.49 18.19
N ARG A 205 -6.99 -8.75 17.08
CA ARG A 205 -7.74 -9.99 16.89
C ARG A 205 -6.83 -11.21 16.89
N SER A 206 -5.74 -11.16 16.13
CA SER A 206 -4.81 -12.28 15.98
C SER A 206 -4.10 -12.57 17.29
N TRP A 207 -3.66 -11.55 18.01
CA TRP A 207 -3.09 -11.67 19.35
C TRP A 207 -4.04 -12.39 20.32
N LYS A 208 -5.31 -11.98 20.37
CA LYS A 208 -6.33 -12.65 21.21
C LYS A 208 -6.53 -14.12 20.84
N LYS A 209 -6.49 -14.45 19.55
CA LYS A 209 -6.66 -15.83 19.07
C LYS A 209 -5.44 -16.70 19.38
N ILE A 210 -4.23 -16.17 19.19
CA ILE A 210 -2.98 -16.84 19.51
C ILE A 210 -2.91 -17.11 21.02
N THR A 211 -3.14 -16.09 21.84
CA THR A 211 -3.07 -16.23 23.31
C THR A 211 -4.11 -17.21 23.84
N ALA A 212 -5.35 -17.19 23.34
CA ALA A 212 -6.37 -18.16 23.72
C ALA A 212 -5.99 -19.61 23.36
N ALA A 213 -5.30 -19.83 22.24
CA ALA A 213 -4.85 -21.16 21.84
C ALA A 213 -3.67 -21.68 22.68
N LEU A 214 -2.91 -20.79 23.33
CA LEU A 214 -1.78 -21.14 24.20
C LEU A 214 -2.19 -21.33 25.67
N GLN A 215 -3.43 -21.00 26.04
CA GLN A 215 -3.89 -21.24 27.41
C GLN A 215 -3.99 -22.75 27.67
N PRO A 216 -3.38 -23.26 28.76
CA PRO A 216 -3.49 -24.67 29.09
C PRO A 216 -4.96 -25.05 29.30
N GLU A 217 -5.38 -26.17 28.72
CA GLU A 217 -6.70 -26.74 29.01
C GLU A 217 -6.84 -26.87 30.52
N LYS A 218 -7.82 -26.17 31.11
CA LYS A 218 -8.29 -26.50 32.45
C LYS A 218 -8.84 -27.92 32.35
N LYS A 219 -8.00 -28.92 32.66
CA LYS A 219 -8.44 -30.31 32.83
C LYS A 219 -9.66 -30.26 33.74
N MET A 220 -10.85 -30.47 33.18
CA MET A 220 -12.03 -30.76 33.99
C MET A 220 -11.63 -31.98 34.81
N LYS A 221 -11.47 -31.79 36.12
CA LYS A 221 -11.37 -32.90 37.05
C LYS A 221 -12.72 -33.60 36.98
N THR A 222 -12.82 -34.64 36.17
CA THR A 222 -13.88 -35.63 36.26
C THR A 222 -13.75 -36.24 37.66
N ARG A 223 -14.69 -35.89 38.54
CA ARG A 223 -14.93 -36.57 39.81
C ARG A 223 -15.89 -37.71 39.56
#